data_AF-A0A0N8JX30-F1
#
_entry.id   AF-A0A0N8JX30-F1
#
_cell.length_a   1.000
_cell.length_b   1.000
_cell.length_c   1.000
_cell.angle_alpha   90.00
_cell.angle_beta   90.00
_cell.angle_gamma   90.00
#
_symmetry.space_group_name_H-M   'P 1'
#
loop_
_entity.id
_entity.type
_entity.pdbx_description
1 polymer ?
#
loop_
_entity_poly.entity_id
_entity_poly.type
_entity_poly.pdbx_seq_one_letter_code
_entity_poly.pdbx_strand_id
1 'polypeptide(L)'
;MELGKEFTATCILSEYGRQYTRATADDISWMFRNVTVDRKYYTKINESTISITVNITEETKSPLKCNVISHVLSHPESKNVYGMLFTVGYPPEMPKNLSCWVLQSGDQLSHIMSCTWNPGARDPLLKTTYSLHARYYSTNISNMSIQKNYGELDFQTMPIYTTVTIQVEAENELGK
;
A
#
# COMPACT_ATOMS: atom_id res chain seq x y z
N MET A 1 1.01 -1.69 3.41
CA MET A 1 1.96 -2.71 3.92
C MET A 1 2.25 -3.75 2.84
N GLU A 2 3.50 -4.18 2.69
CA GLU A 2 3.90 -5.13 1.64
C GLU A 2 3.71 -6.58 2.10
N LEU A 3 3.04 -7.39 1.27
CA LEU A 3 2.84 -8.82 1.55
C LEU A 3 4.17 -9.58 1.67
N GLY A 4 4.24 -10.50 2.62
CA GLY A 4 5.42 -11.34 2.88
C GLY A 4 6.53 -10.64 3.66
N LYS A 5 6.40 -9.36 4.00
CA LYS A 5 7.29 -8.67 4.93
C LYS A 5 6.84 -8.86 6.37
N GLU A 6 7.77 -8.71 7.31
CA GLU A 6 7.45 -8.66 8.74
C GLU A 6 6.96 -7.27 9.12
N PHE A 7 6.06 -7.21 10.10
CA PHE A 7 5.74 -5.97 10.78
C PHE A 7 5.72 -6.21 12.30
N THR A 8 6.05 -5.15 13.04
CA THR A 8 5.96 -5.14 14.50
C THR A 8 4.89 -4.17 14.94
N ALA A 9 3.96 -4.64 15.77
CA ALA A 9 2.95 -3.79 16.41
C ALA A 9 3.15 -3.80 17.92
N THR A 10 3.00 -2.63 18.53
CA THR A 10 3.20 -2.44 19.97
C THR A 10 1.90 -1.91 20.58
N CYS A 11 1.49 -2.52 21.70
CA CYS A 11 0.35 -2.08 22.49
C CYS A 11 0.84 -1.63 23.85
N ILE A 12 0.39 -0.43 24.24
CA ILE A 12 0.80 0.24 25.48
C ILE A 12 -0.46 0.49 26.30
N LEU A 13 -0.52 -0.07 27.51
CA LEU A 13 -1.53 0.30 28.49
C LEU A 13 -1.11 1.62 29.14
N SER A 14 -1.95 2.65 28.98
CA SER A 14 -1.77 3.90 29.70
C SER A 14 -1.87 3.69 31.21
N GLU A 15 -1.34 4.61 32.01
CA GLU A 15 -1.45 4.52 33.48
C GLU A 15 -2.90 4.43 33.94
N TYR A 16 -3.77 5.26 33.35
CA TYR A 16 -5.21 5.20 33.58
C TYR A 16 -5.79 3.83 33.20
N GLY A 17 -5.42 3.30 32.04
CA GLY A 17 -5.85 1.98 31.58
C GLY A 17 -5.44 0.86 32.56
N ARG A 18 -4.21 0.88 33.07
CA ARG A 18 -3.73 -0.06 34.08
C ARG A 18 -4.49 0.05 35.39
N GLN A 19 -4.73 1.28 35.88
CA GLN A 19 -5.47 1.48 37.12
C GLN A 19 -6.94 1.04 36.99
N TYR A 20 -7.57 1.36 35.85
CA TYR A 20 -8.97 1.04 35.57
C TYR A 20 -9.20 -0.45 35.29
N THR A 21 -8.21 -1.20 34.80
CA THR A 21 -8.35 -2.63 34.50
C THR A 21 -7.67 -3.54 35.52
N ARG A 22 -6.79 -2.99 36.37
CA ARG A 22 -5.85 -3.73 37.24
C ARG A 22 -5.02 -4.74 36.45
N ALA A 23 -4.70 -4.41 35.20
CA ALA A 23 -4.00 -5.28 34.27
C ALA A 23 -2.57 -4.81 33.98
N THR A 24 -1.74 -5.76 33.56
CA THR A 24 -0.33 -5.59 33.16
C THR A 24 -0.14 -6.03 31.71
N ALA A 25 1.09 -5.94 31.21
CA ALA A 25 1.43 -6.41 29.86
C ALA A 25 1.11 -7.90 29.63
N ASP A 26 1.15 -8.72 30.70
CA ASP A 26 0.87 -10.16 30.59
C ASP A 26 -0.61 -10.45 30.30
N ASP A 27 -1.48 -9.53 30.70
CA ASP A 27 -2.93 -9.59 30.46
C ASP A 27 -3.33 -9.11 29.05
N ILE A 28 -2.38 -8.56 28.29
CA ILE A 28 -2.62 -8.10 26.92
C ILE A 28 -2.60 -9.29 25.96
N SER A 29 -3.58 -9.33 25.05
CA SER A 29 -3.63 -10.29 23.94
C SER A 29 -3.88 -9.57 22.62
N TRP A 30 -3.18 -10.02 21.58
CA TRP A 30 -3.39 -9.61 20.20
C TRP A 30 -4.31 -10.58 19.49
N MET A 31 -5.18 -10.04 18.64
CA MET A 31 -6.17 -10.83 17.91
C MET A 31 -6.31 -10.32 16.48
N PHE A 32 -6.24 -11.24 15.52
CA PHE A 32 -6.67 -10.99 14.14
C PHE A 32 -8.07 -11.57 13.94
N ARG A 33 -9.02 -10.75 13.46
CA ARG A 33 -10.45 -11.12 13.42
C ARG A 33 -10.95 -11.53 14.81
N ASN A 34 -10.98 -12.84 15.07
CA ASN A 34 -11.40 -13.51 16.31
C ASN A 34 -10.40 -14.61 16.75
N VAL A 35 -9.20 -14.64 16.16
CA VAL A 35 -8.15 -15.62 16.48
C VAL A 35 -7.02 -14.94 17.23
N THR A 36 -6.74 -15.43 18.44
CA THR A 36 -5.65 -14.93 19.27
C THR A 36 -4.31 -15.30 18.66
N VAL A 37 -3.42 -14.32 18.55
CA VAL A 37 -2.04 -14.54 18.12
C VAL A 37 -1.32 -15.40 19.17
N ASP A 38 -0.56 -16.40 18.71
CA ASP A 38 0.23 -17.29 19.56
C ASP A 38 1.26 -16.49 20.39
N ARG A 39 1.35 -16.78 21.70
CA ARG A 39 2.24 -16.10 22.65
C ARG A 39 3.71 -16.18 22.26
N LYS A 40 4.12 -17.15 21.44
CA LYS A 40 5.51 -17.23 20.93
C LYS A 40 5.95 -16.00 20.12
N TYR A 41 5.01 -15.26 19.53
CA TYR A 41 5.30 -14.05 18.77
C TYR A 41 5.37 -12.79 19.64
N TYR A 42 5.10 -12.89 20.95
CA TYR A 42 5.00 -11.74 21.83
C TYR A 42 6.35 -11.43 22.44
N THR A 43 6.67 -10.14 22.52
CA THR A 43 7.84 -9.63 23.24
C THR A 43 7.36 -8.65 24.30
N LYS A 44 7.52 -9.00 25.58
CA LYS A 44 7.25 -8.08 26.69
C LYS A 44 8.37 -7.04 26.73
N ILE A 45 8.01 -5.77 26.50
CA ILE A 45 8.96 -4.65 26.53
C ILE A 45 9.10 -4.13 27.96
N ASN A 46 7.97 -3.98 28.67
CA ASN A 46 7.91 -3.60 30.08
C ASN A 46 6.57 -4.04 30.70
N GLU A 47 6.28 -3.64 31.95
CA GLU A 47 5.06 -4.04 32.67
C GLU A 47 3.75 -3.50 32.09
N SER A 48 3.78 -2.56 31.16
CA SER A 48 2.58 -2.01 30.50
C SER A 48 2.55 -2.20 28.99
N THR A 49 3.62 -2.76 28.41
CA THR A 49 3.86 -2.73 26.97
C THR A 49 4.27 -4.09 26.44
N ILE A 50 3.56 -4.55 25.42
CA ILE A 50 3.88 -5.77 24.68
C ILE A 50 3.88 -5.49 23.18
N SER A 51 4.80 -6.11 22.46
CA SER A 51 4.82 -6.09 21.00
C SER A 51 4.64 -7.48 20.43
N ILE A 52 4.21 -7.54 19.17
CA ILE A 52 4.24 -8.75 18.34
C ILE A 52 4.98 -8.47 17.05
N THR A 53 5.69 -9.46 16.54
CA THR A 53 6.28 -9.44 15.20
C THR A 53 5.73 -10.62 14.40
N VAL A 54 5.06 -10.34 13.29
CA VAL A 54 4.44 -11.35 12.44
C VAL A 54 4.58 -10.98 10.97
N ASN A 55 4.44 -11.97 10.09
CA ASN A 55 4.43 -11.75 8.64
C ASN A 55 3.11 -11.15 8.18
N ILE A 56 3.19 -10.21 7.24
CA ILE A 56 2.04 -9.62 6.55
C ILE A 56 1.53 -10.66 5.55
N THR A 57 0.33 -11.17 5.80
CA THR A 57 -0.38 -12.10 4.92
C THR A 57 -1.68 -11.46 4.44
N GLU A 58 -2.43 -12.16 3.58
CA GLU A 58 -3.75 -11.70 3.21
C GLU A 58 -4.73 -11.65 4.40
N GLU A 59 -4.51 -12.46 5.44
CA GLU A 59 -5.34 -12.46 6.65
C GLU A 59 -5.19 -11.15 7.45
N THR A 60 -4.02 -10.53 7.34
CA THR A 60 -3.68 -9.21 7.89
C THR A 60 -4.53 -8.08 7.31
N LYS A 61 -5.30 -8.31 6.23
CA LYS A 61 -6.37 -7.38 5.78
C LYS A 61 -7.43 -7.16 6.86
N SER A 62 -7.49 -8.01 7.88
CA SER A 62 -8.43 -7.90 8.99
C SER A 62 -7.85 -7.03 10.10
N PRO A 63 -8.70 -6.34 10.90
CA PRO A 63 -8.22 -5.53 12.00
C PRO A 63 -7.41 -6.37 13.00
N LEU A 64 -6.20 -5.90 13.30
CA LEU A 64 -5.41 -6.36 14.43
C LEU A 64 -5.89 -5.61 15.67
N LYS A 65 -6.36 -6.35 16.66
CA LYS A 65 -6.92 -5.82 17.91
C LYS A 65 -5.97 -6.10 19.06
N CYS A 66 -5.67 -5.08 19.85
CA CYS A 66 -5.09 -5.24 21.18
C CYS A 66 -6.22 -5.29 22.21
N ASN A 67 -6.29 -6.39 22.95
CA ASN A 67 -7.26 -6.58 24.02
C ASN A 67 -6.52 -6.76 25.35
N VAL A 68 -7.19 -6.46 26.45
CA VAL A 68 -6.68 -6.65 27.81
C VAL A 68 -7.70 -7.40 28.64
N ILE A 69 -7.24 -8.34 29.46
CA ILE A 69 -8.06 -8.99 30.48
C ILE A 69 -8.15 -8.06 31.69
N SER A 70 -9.35 -7.62 32.03
CA SER A 70 -9.63 -6.75 33.17
C SER A 70 -9.96 -7.57 34.42
N HIS A 71 -9.26 -7.27 35.53
CA HIS A 71 -9.39 -7.97 36.82
C HIS A 71 -10.18 -7.17 37.88
N VAL A 72 -10.94 -6.15 37.45
CA VAL A 72 -11.73 -5.32 38.38
C VAL A 72 -12.96 -6.05 38.93
N LEU A 73 -13.60 -6.88 38.11
CA LEU A 73 -14.77 -7.66 38.50
C LEU A 73 -14.35 -9.08 38.88
N SER A 74 -15.22 -9.79 39.59
CA SER A 74 -15.00 -11.19 40.00
C SER A 74 -14.80 -12.15 38.83
N HIS A 75 -15.25 -11.78 37.63
CA HIS A 75 -15.07 -12.52 36.39
C HIS A 75 -14.16 -11.73 35.45
N PRO A 76 -13.03 -12.30 35.00
CA PRO A 76 -12.15 -11.64 34.06
C PRO A 76 -12.86 -11.36 32.73
N GLU A 77 -12.82 -10.12 32.29
CA GLU A 77 -13.44 -9.68 31.02
C GLU A 77 -12.39 -9.19 30.03
N SER A 78 -12.48 -9.65 28.80
CA SER A 78 -11.65 -9.14 27.70
C SER A 78 -12.22 -7.81 27.18
N LYS A 79 -11.44 -6.74 27.29
CA LYS A 79 -11.78 -5.41 26.75
C LYS A 79 -10.86 -5.07 25.59
N ASN A 80 -11.42 -4.54 24.51
CA ASN A 80 -10.61 -4.00 23.42
C ASN A 80 -10.00 -2.67 23.83
N VAL A 81 -8.67 -2.57 23.76
CA VAL A 81 -7.92 -1.35 24.07
C VAL A 81 -7.79 -0.50 22.81
N TYR A 82 -7.39 -1.14 21.72
CA TYR A 82 -7.19 -0.47 20.44
C TYR A 82 -7.28 -1.48 19.28
N GLY A 83 -7.38 -0.96 18.06
CA GLY A 83 -7.32 -1.75 16.85
C GLY A 83 -6.72 -0.97 15.69
N MET A 84 -6.07 -1.68 14.78
CA MET A 84 -5.50 -1.12 13.56
C MET A 84 -5.91 -1.96 12.35
N LEU A 85 -6.22 -1.30 11.24
CA LEU A 85 -6.53 -1.93 9.97
C LEU A 85 -5.37 -1.69 9.00
N PHE A 86 -4.98 -2.72 8.27
CA PHE A 86 -3.89 -2.64 7.31
C PHE A 86 -4.40 -2.71 5.88
N THR A 87 -3.97 -1.77 5.05
CA THR A 87 -4.01 -1.93 3.60
C THR A 87 -2.77 -2.72 3.18
N VAL A 88 -2.95 -3.86 2.51
CA VAL A 88 -1.86 -4.74 2.10
C VAL A 88 -1.81 -4.91 0.58
N GLY A 89 -0.61 -5.06 0.03
CA GLY A 89 -0.42 -5.42 -1.36
C GLY A 89 1.04 -5.50 -1.77
N TYR A 90 1.32 -5.18 -3.02
CA TYR A 90 2.66 -5.19 -3.60
C TYR A 90 3.03 -3.81 -4.13
N PRO A 91 4.31 -3.41 -4.09
CA PRO A 91 4.78 -2.26 -4.85
C PRO A 91 4.49 -2.45 -6.35
N PRO A 92 4.34 -1.36 -7.11
CA PRO A 92 4.10 -1.47 -8.54
C PRO A 92 5.29 -2.14 -9.22
N GLU A 93 5.02 -2.98 -10.22
CA GLU A 93 6.09 -3.50 -11.06
C GLU A 93 6.50 -2.45 -12.09
N MET A 94 7.79 -2.41 -12.42
CA MET A 94 8.30 -1.54 -13.48
C MET A 94 7.58 -1.87 -14.81
N PRO A 95 6.89 -0.90 -15.43
CA PRO A 95 6.26 -1.09 -16.73
C PRO A 95 7.29 -1.49 -17.80
N LYS A 96 6.93 -2.45 -18.65
CA LYS A 96 7.81 -2.97 -19.71
C LYS A 96 7.16 -2.87 -21.08
N ASN A 97 7.98 -2.96 -22.13
CA ASN A 97 7.53 -2.98 -23.52
C ASN A 97 6.69 -1.74 -23.88
N LEU A 98 7.15 -0.56 -23.48
CA LEU A 98 6.54 0.70 -23.89
C LEU A 98 6.64 0.84 -25.41
N SER A 99 5.50 0.97 -26.06
CA SER A 99 5.39 1.18 -27.50
C SER A 99 4.40 2.32 -27.76
N CYS A 100 4.76 3.24 -28.64
CA CYS A 100 3.94 4.40 -28.97
C CYS A 100 3.71 4.49 -30.48
N TRP A 101 2.56 5.02 -30.87
CA TRP A 101 2.22 5.27 -32.26
C TRP A 101 1.40 6.55 -32.40
N VAL A 102 1.46 7.12 -33.59
CA VAL A 102 0.69 8.30 -33.97
C VAL A 102 -0.08 7.93 -35.23
N LEU A 103 -1.37 8.25 -35.24
CA LEU A 103 -2.20 8.05 -36.42
C LEU A 103 -1.87 9.12 -37.46
N GLN A 104 -1.66 8.68 -38.69
CA GLN A 104 -1.48 9.55 -39.85
C GLN A 104 -2.71 9.42 -40.77
N SER A 105 -3.27 10.56 -41.17
CA SER A 105 -4.35 10.65 -42.15
C SER A 105 -3.91 11.54 -43.30
N GLY A 106 -3.58 10.94 -44.44
CA GLY A 106 -2.92 11.64 -45.55
C GLY A 106 -1.56 12.20 -45.10
N ASP A 107 -1.37 13.51 -45.28
CA ASP A 107 -0.14 14.21 -44.86
C ASP A 107 -0.20 14.78 -43.43
N GLN A 108 -1.33 14.57 -42.72
CA GLN A 108 -1.51 15.10 -41.36
C GLN A 108 -1.26 14.02 -40.31
N LEU A 109 -0.37 14.31 -39.38
CA LEU A 109 -0.20 13.54 -38.15
C LEU A 109 -1.17 14.02 -37.08
N SER A 110 -1.76 13.08 -36.36
CA SER A 110 -2.50 13.37 -35.12
C SER A 110 -1.61 14.12 -34.13
N HIS A 111 -2.17 15.08 -33.38
CA HIS A 111 -1.51 15.70 -32.22
C HIS A 111 -1.49 14.77 -31.00
N ILE A 112 -2.33 13.75 -31.01
CA ILE A 112 -2.41 12.71 -29.99
C ILE A 112 -1.48 11.56 -30.35
N MET A 113 -0.57 11.24 -29.45
CA MET A 113 0.23 10.01 -29.47
C MET A 113 -0.36 9.01 -28.48
N SER A 114 -0.63 7.81 -28.97
CA SER A 114 -1.11 6.69 -28.15
C SER A 114 0.07 5.80 -27.77
N CYS A 115 0.12 5.35 -26.52
CA CYS A 115 1.14 4.44 -26.03
C CYS A 115 0.53 3.27 -25.27
N THR A 116 1.16 2.11 -25.39
CA THR A 116 0.87 0.92 -24.58
C THR A 116 2.11 0.41 -23.88
N TRP A 117 1.87 -0.31 -22.80
CA TRP A 117 2.91 -0.98 -22.02
C TRP A 117 2.33 -2.19 -21.29
N ASN A 118 3.21 -3.05 -20.80
CA ASN A 118 2.86 -4.12 -19.88
C ASN A 118 3.00 -3.62 -18.45
N PRO A 119 1.90 -3.55 -17.65
CA PRO A 119 1.91 -3.03 -16.28
C PRO A 119 2.57 -3.99 -15.26
N GLY A 120 2.96 -5.19 -15.68
CA GLY A 120 3.43 -6.26 -14.80
C GLY A 120 2.43 -7.41 -14.70
N ALA A 121 2.88 -8.52 -14.10
CA ALA A 121 2.07 -9.74 -13.99
C ALA A 121 1.30 -9.83 -12.67
N ARG A 122 1.74 -9.09 -11.64
CA ARG A 122 1.06 -9.03 -10.36
C ARG A 122 -0.17 -8.15 -10.45
N ASP A 123 -1.35 -8.76 -10.26
CA ASP A 123 -2.56 -7.99 -10.09
C ASP A 123 -2.43 -7.13 -8.83
N PRO A 124 -2.56 -5.81 -8.95
CA PRO A 124 -2.25 -4.94 -7.83
C PRO A 124 -3.41 -5.00 -6.83
N LEU A 125 -3.13 -5.50 -5.61
CA LEU A 125 -4.04 -5.44 -4.47
C LEU A 125 -4.24 -3.99 -3.97
N LEU A 126 -3.34 -3.10 -4.36
CA LEU A 126 -3.43 -1.66 -4.13
C LEU A 126 -3.81 -0.95 -5.41
N LYS A 127 -4.60 0.12 -5.29
CA LYS A 127 -4.86 0.99 -6.44
C LYS A 127 -3.52 1.56 -6.92
N THR A 128 -3.15 1.23 -8.16
CA THR A 128 -1.92 1.70 -8.81
C THR A 128 -2.29 2.64 -9.95
N THR A 129 -1.71 3.83 -9.95
CA THR A 129 -1.89 4.84 -10.99
C THR A 129 -0.72 4.79 -11.96
N TYR A 130 -1.02 4.89 -13.25
CA TYR A 130 -0.01 4.97 -14.30
C TYR A 130 -0.04 6.37 -14.90
N SER A 131 1.12 6.99 -15.05
CA SER A 131 1.28 8.31 -15.64
C SER A 131 2.25 8.21 -16.81
N LEU A 132 1.85 8.73 -17.96
CA LEU A 132 2.66 8.77 -19.16
C LEU A 132 3.29 10.15 -19.25
N HIS A 133 4.61 10.21 -19.37
CA HIS A 133 5.36 11.45 -19.46
C HIS A 133 6.14 11.51 -20.76
N ALA A 134 6.17 12.69 -21.38
CA ALA A 134 7.08 12.96 -22.48
C ALA A 134 7.84 14.26 -22.28
N ARG A 135 9.10 14.26 -22.71
CA ARG A 135 10.00 15.41 -22.71
C ARG A 135 10.57 15.62 -24.10
N TYR A 136 10.48 16.85 -24.59
CA TYR A 136 11.06 17.29 -25.86
C TYR A 136 11.43 18.77 -25.76
N TYR A 137 12.60 19.15 -26.28
CA TYR A 137 13.17 20.50 -26.07
C TYR A 137 13.14 20.91 -24.57
N SER A 138 12.46 22.01 -24.25
CA SER A 138 12.19 22.50 -22.88
C SER A 138 10.78 22.19 -22.39
N THR A 139 10.01 21.40 -23.14
CA THR A 139 8.61 21.07 -22.83
C THR A 139 8.53 19.70 -22.15
N ASN A 140 7.73 19.64 -21.08
CA ASN A 140 7.33 18.39 -20.44
C ASN A 140 5.80 18.31 -20.50
N ILE A 141 5.29 17.19 -21.00
CA ILE A 141 3.87 16.88 -20.97
C ILE A 141 3.68 15.58 -20.18
N SER A 142 2.57 15.51 -19.47
CA SER A 142 2.22 14.33 -18.71
C SER A 142 0.72 14.14 -18.71
N ASN A 143 0.27 12.90 -18.83
CA ASN A 143 -1.13 12.56 -18.70
C ASN A 143 -1.32 11.35 -17.80
N MET A 144 -2.37 11.39 -17.00
CA MET A 144 -2.76 10.25 -16.18
C MET A 144 -3.47 9.24 -17.06
N SER A 145 -3.01 8.00 -16.99
CA SER A 145 -3.54 6.90 -17.78
C SER A 145 -4.92 6.50 -17.28
N ILE A 146 -5.91 6.46 -18.17
CA ILE A 146 -7.28 6.00 -17.84
C ILE A 146 -7.28 4.47 -17.67
N GLN A 147 -6.41 3.78 -18.40
CA GLN A 147 -6.29 2.33 -18.37
C GLN A 147 -4.93 1.91 -17.79
N LYS A 148 -4.81 0.68 -17.29
CA LYS A 148 -3.55 0.19 -16.68
C LYS A 148 -2.39 0.08 -17.68
N ASN A 149 -2.69 -0.09 -18.97
CA ASN A 149 -1.74 -0.47 -20.02
C ASN A 149 -1.82 0.43 -21.26
N TYR A 150 -2.56 1.55 -21.20
CA TYR A 150 -2.80 2.43 -22.33
C TYR A 150 -2.96 3.88 -21.88
N GLY A 151 -2.19 4.78 -22.48
CA GLY A 151 -2.25 6.22 -22.23
C GLY A 151 -2.06 7.03 -23.50
N GLU A 152 -2.47 8.29 -23.44
CA GLU A 152 -2.39 9.24 -24.54
C GLU A 152 -1.66 10.51 -24.12
N LEU A 153 -0.87 11.06 -25.03
CA LEU A 153 -0.20 12.34 -24.88
C LEU A 153 -0.67 13.30 -25.96
N ASP A 154 -1.16 14.46 -25.55
CA ASP A 154 -1.48 15.57 -26.43
C ASP A 154 -0.26 16.49 -26.56
N PHE A 155 0.35 16.51 -27.74
CA PHE A 155 1.48 17.37 -28.05
C PHE A 155 1.07 18.76 -28.55
N GLN A 156 -0.22 19.01 -28.80
CA GLN A 156 -0.81 20.14 -29.55
C GLN A 156 -0.34 20.23 -31.01
N THR A 157 0.95 20.02 -31.25
CA THR A 157 1.59 19.89 -32.56
C THR A 157 2.66 18.81 -32.45
N MET A 158 2.54 17.76 -33.28
CA MET A 158 3.42 16.60 -33.21
C MET A 158 4.89 17.00 -33.49
N PRO A 159 5.85 16.73 -32.59
CA PRO A 159 7.25 17.07 -32.80
C PRO A 159 7.92 16.10 -33.79
N ILE A 160 7.90 16.46 -35.07
CA ILE A 160 8.56 15.69 -36.14
C ILE A 160 10.07 16.02 -36.15
N TYR A 161 10.91 15.07 -36.57
CA TYR A 161 12.37 15.20 -36.68
C TYR A 161 13.07 15.63 -35.37
N THR A 162 12.43 15.34 -34.23
CA THR A 162 12.90 15.72 -32.90
C THR A 162 12.97 14.47 -32.03
N THR A 163 13.97 14.40 -31.14
CA THR A 163 14.02 13.34 -30.13
C THR A 163 13.04 13.65 -29.01
N VAL A 164 12.12 12.71 -28.76
CA VAL A 164 11.17 12.74 -27.65
C VAL A 164 11.55 11.62 -26.68
N THR A 165 11.72 11.95 -25.40
CA THR A 165 11.88 10.96 -24.34
C THR A 165 10.53 10.65 -23.75
N ILE A 166 10.10 9.39 -23.77
CA ILE A 166 8.81 8.94 -23.23
C ILE A 166 9.08 7.94 -22.12
N GLN A 167 8.37 8.08 -21.00
CA GLN A 167 8.42 7.15 -19.88
C GLN A 167 7.05 6.94 -19.27
N VAL A 168 6.83 5.75 -18.71
CA VAL A 168 5.66 5.42 -17.91
C VAL A 168 6.10 5.32 -16.47
N GLU A 169 5.34 5.96 -15.60
CA GLU A 169 5.52 5.96 -14.16
C GLU A 169 4.35 5.21 -13.53
N ALA A 170 4.63 4.26 -12.64
CA ALA A 170 3.61 3.47 -11.94
C ALA A 170 3.73 3.74 -10.45
N GLU A 171 2.67 4.18 -9.79
CA GLU A 171 2.72 4.63 -8.40
C GLU A 171 1.58 4.01 -7.58
N ASN A 172 1.90 3.58 -6.35
CA ASN A 172 0.93 3.21 -5.33
C ASN A 172 1.47 3.50 -3.92
N GLU A 173 0.71 3.19 -2.87
CA GLU A 173 1.09 3.48 -1.47
C GLU A 173 2.41 2.82 -1.01
N LEU A 174 2.94 1.84 -1.76
CA LEU A 174 4.17 1.12 -1.45
C LEU A 174 5.37 1.55 -2.29
N GLY A 175 5.18 2.36 -3.34
CA GLY A 175 6.30 2.79 -4.16
C GLY A 175 5.93 3.41 -5.51
N LYS A 176 6.98 3.80 -6.22
CA LYS A 176 6.98 4.52 -7.48
C LYS A 176 8.15 4.06 -8.34
#